data_AF-A0AA39M6S0-F1
#
_entry.id   AF-A0AA39M6S0-F1
#
_cell.length_a   1.000
_cell.length_b   1.000
_cell.length_c   1.000
_cell.angle_alpha   90.00
_cell.angle_beta   90.00
_cell.angle_gamma   90.00
#
_symmetry.space_group_name_H-M   'P 1'
#
loop_
_entity.id
_entity.type
_entity.pdbx_description
1 polymer ?
#
loop_
_entity_poly.entity_id
_entity_poly.type
_entity_poly.pdbx_seq_one_letter_code
_entity_poly.pdbx_strand_id
1 'polypeptide(L)'
;MVCSTAPSLGVDSVVYNYVKRKKPQLLLEMFGKERCRELEGQDHVYDRNAFLSSLQTVPLRLKRKERVSSEGEKKRVACDVPSMRTNLLRDDQPVLARSNGDTTQEPKKKKKAVVSKTVQEESASVMPKRPNVKITSKLAVFNYFYERQQKEALQLLFDEEVREDYGKKVEAMGIWMPSLARIYAWHRYVGLKKDVKQTCEIWKCRLCKKDFKGSLKERLQHVAIHENIPCPCVVEDCDAILRNPPGITTHLIRIHVLHIIDLNSQQYHKWRKTVKEFRKDAIVFRDKYFPPESFVGFKDCKIGNVARDFEDPKCQECGAMITAVTTRRNHVAKHLNLSYKCVFDGCEVKGCPSRLPSHFYTKHSRKIGDLSEEQLFKYKRIKLDFAKVMKEAVPKYFPYKVNVTEDGLLE
;
A
#
# COMPACT_ATOMS: atom_id res chain seq x y z
N MET A 1 23.57 -13.92 -9.20
CA MET A 1 22.62 -14.92 -8.69
C MET A 1 21.32 -14.81 -9.49
N VAL A 2 21.07 -15.78 -10.36
CA VAL A 2 19.86 -15.80 -11.19
C VAL A 2 18.79 -16.55 -10.40
N CYS A 3 17.71 -15.89 -10.00
CA CYS A 3 16.59 -16.56 -9.34
C CYS A 3 15.91 -17.49 -10.34
N SER A 4 16.20 -18.79 -10.25
CA SER A 4 15.49 -19.84 -10.95
C SER A 4 13.99 -19.70 -10.70
N THR A 5 13.20 -19.57 -11.76
CA THR A 5 11.73 -19.62 -11.69
C THR A 5 11.32 -20.95 -11.08
N ALA A 6 10.96 -20.93 -9.80
CA ALA A 6 10.48 -22.12 -9.08
C ALA A 6 9.26 -22.69 -9.81
N PRO A 7 9.26 -23.98 -10.18
CA PRO A 7 8.11 -24.61 -10.82
C PRO A 7 6.90 -24.61 -9.88
N SER A 8 5.72 -24.87 -10.41
CA SER A 8 4.40 -24.96 -9.74
C SER A 8 4.31 -25.93 -8.54
N LEU A 9 5.41 -26.56 -8.16
CA LEU A 9 5.61 -27.51 -7.05
C LEU A 9 5.23 -26.99 -5.66
N GLY A 10 5.05 -25.68 -5.50
CA GLY A 10 4.79 -25.07 -4.18
C GLY A 10 3.45 -25.44 -3.55
N VAL A 11 2.44 -25.82 -4.34
CA VAL A 11 1.10 -26.13 -3.78
C VAL A 11 0.99 -27.60 -3.44
N ASP A 12 1.45 -28.48 -4.34
CA ASP A 12 1.39 -29.92 -4.13
C ASP A 12 2.27 -30.34 -2.96
N SER A 13 3.46 -29.74 -2.81
CA SER A 13 4.34 -29.98 -1.65
C SER A 13 3.69 -29.62 -0.32
N VAL A 14 2.87 -28.58 -0.33
CA VAL A 14 2.13 -28.07 0.83
C VAL A 14 0.99 -29.02 1.21
N VAL A 15 0.19 -29.46 0.22
CA VAL A 15 -0.87 -30.45 0.44
C VAL A 15 -0.27 -31.78 0.86
N TYR A 16 0.79 -32.22 0.19
CA TYR A 16 1.55 -33.42 0.52
C TYR A 16 2.02 -33.40 1.98
N ASN A 17 2.64 -32.29 2.41
CA ASN A 17 3.07 -32.12 3.80
C ASN A 17 1.92 -32.19 4.81
N TYR A 18 0.74 -31.70 4.45
CA TYR A 18 -0.46 -31.82 5.27
C TYR A 18 -0.93 -33.28 5.37
N VAL A 19 -1.08 -33.96 4.23
CA VAL A 19 -1.52 -35.36 4.16
C VAL A 19 -0.52 -36.28 4.88
N LYS A 20 0.78 -36.10 4.63
CA LYS A 20 1.88 -36.86 5.27
C LYS A 20 1.80 -36.84 6.80
N ARG A 21 1.30 -35.77 7.41
CA ARG A 21 1.21 -35.66 8.88
C ARG A 21 -0.10 -36.16 9.44
N LYS A 22 -1.19 -35.94 8.72
CA LYS A 22 -2.53 -36.27 9.22
C LYS A 22 -2.90 -37.69 8.91
N LYS A 23 -2.56 -38.17 7.71
CA LYS A 23 -2.94 -39.47 7.16
C LYS A 23 -1.85 -39.99 6.17
N PRO A 24 -0.63 -40.30 6.65
CA PRO A 24 0.49 -40.72 5.79
C PRO A 24 0.19 -41.94 4.90
N GLN A 25 -0.68 -42.84 5.35
CA GLN A 25 -1.09 -44.03 4.60
C GLN A 25 -1.77 -43.69 3.25
N LEU A 26 -2.33 -42.48 3.12
CA LEU A 26 -3.02 -42.05 1.90
C LEU A 26 -2.10 -41.43 0.85
N LEU A 27 -0.82 -41.21 1.17
CA LEU A 27 0.08 -40.49 0.27
C LEU A 27 0.24 -41.18 -1.09
N LEU A 28 0.44 -42.51 -1.07
CA LEU A 28 0.61 -43.28 -2.29
C LEU A 28 -0.65 -43.29 -3.16
N GLU A 29 -1.82 -43.34 -2.54
CA GLU A 29 -3.11 -43.29 -3.22
C GLU A 29 -3.35 -41.91 -3.86
N MET A 30 -3.03 -40.84 -3.14
CA MET A 30 -3.37 -39.47 -3.55
C MET A 30 -2.39 -38.85 -4.56
N PHE A 31 -1.11 -39.20 -4.47
CA PHE A 31 -0.06 -38.58 -5.30
C PHE A 31 0.63 -39.58 -6.22
N GLY A 32 0.57 -40.88 -5.93
CA GLY A 32 1.35 -41.89 -6.64
C GLY A 32 2.81 -41.94 -6.21
N LYS A 33 3.45 -43.10 -6.36
CA LYS A 33 4.79 -43.39 -5.85
C LYS A 33 5.89 -42.48 -6.43
N GLU A 34 5.79 -42.10 -7.69
CA GLU A 34 6.79 -41.24 -8.34
C GLU A 34 6.69 -39.79 -7.85
N ARG A 35 5.47 -39.26 -7.76
CA ARG A 35 5.24 -37.90 -7.25
C ARG A 35 5.60 -37.77 -5.78
N CYS A 36 5.31 -38.78 -4.95
CA CYS A 36 5.75 -38.80 -3.56
C CYS A 36 7.28 -38.68 -3.47
N ARG A 37 8.03 -39.45 -4.27
CA ARG A 37 9.51 -39.37 -4.32
C ARG A 37 10.00 -37.98 -4.72
N GLU A 38 9.37 -37.36 -5.72
CA GLU A 38 9.71 -36.00 -6.14
C GLU A 38 9.46 -34.97 -5.03
N LEU A 39 8.30 -35.06 -4.36
CA LEU A 39 7.92 -34.15 -3.28
C LEU A 39 8.77 -34.36 -2.01
N GLU A 40 9.18 -35.59 -1.73
CA GLU A 40 10.11 -35.93 -0.63
C GLU A 40 11.52 -35.38 -0.86
N GLY A 41 12.00 -35.39 -2.10
CA GLY A 41 13.27 -34.74 -2.46
C GLY A 41 13.27 -33.24 -2.15
N GLN A 42 12.10 -32.62 -2.05
CA GLN A 42 11.91 -31.19 -1.79
C GLN A 42 11.50 -30.87 -0.34
N ASP A 43 11.34 -31.88 0.52
CA ASP A 43 10.79 -31.69 1.88
C ASP A 43 11.69 -30.78 2.74
N HIS A 44 12.99 -30.75 2.46
CA HIS A 44 13.95 -29.86 3.13
C HIS A 44 13.75 -28.36 2.85
N VAL A 45 13.01 -28.01 1.79
CA VAL A 45 12.76 -26.61 1.39
C VAL A 45 11.62 -25.98 2.20
N TYR A 46 10.76 -26.79 2.82
CA TYR A 46 9.58 -26.31 3.53
C TYR A 46 9.73 -26.53 5.03
N ASP A 47 9.89 -25.44 5.78
CA ASP A 47 9.86 -25.52 7.25
C ASP A 47 8.53 -26.14 7.69
N ARG A 48 8.66 -27.28 8.37
CA ARG A 48 7.59 -28.16 8.84
C ARG A 48 6.53 -27.33 9.58
N ASN A 49 6.90 -26.30 10.35
CA ASN A 49 5.92 -25.53 11.14
C ASN A 49 5.42 -24.23 10.48
N ALA A 50 6.08 -23.77 9.42
CA ALA A 50 5.75 -22.51 8.77
C ALA A 50 4.37 -22.54 8.09
N PHE A 51 4.00 -23.63 7.41
CA PHE A 51 2.72 -23.71 6.69
C PHE A 51 1.48 -23.87 7.59
N LEU A 52 1.59 -24.47 8.78
CA LEU A 52 0.43 -24.52 9.69
C LEU A 52 0.23 -23.16 10.39
N SER A 53 1.31 -22.50 10.77
CA SER A 53 1.31 -21.16 11.37
C SER A 53 0.81 -20.08 10.39
N SER A 54 1.17 -20.25 9.12
CA SER A 54 0.71 -19.49 7.96
C SER A 54 -0.80 -19.31 7.88
N LEU A 55 -1.53 -20.43 7.95
CA LEU A 55 -2.95 -20.48 7.64
C LEU A 55 -3.81 -20.01 8.82
N GLN A 56 -3.26 -20.02 10.04
CA GLN A 56 -3.91 -19.42 11.20
C GLN A 56 -3.85 -17.88 11.16
N THR A 57 -2.90 -17.31 10.41
CA THR A 57 -2.55 -15.89 10.41
C THR A 57 -2.94 -15.12 9.16
N VAL A 58 -3.80 -15.67 8.28
CA VAL A 58 -4.35 -14.92 7.13
C VAL A 58 -5.72 -14.31 7.49
N PRO A 59 -5.79 -13.11 8.10
CA PRO A 59 -6.99 -12.32 8.00
C PRO A 59 -7.07 -11.78 6.57
N LEU A 60 -7.93 -12.35 5.74
CA LEU A 60 -8.36 -11.71 4.48
C LEU A 60 -9.21 -10.47 4.79
N ARG A 61 -8.60 -9.44 5.36
CA ARG A 61 -9.23 -8.12 5.51
C ARG A 61 -9.10 -7.35 4.21
N LEU A 62 -9.87 -7.74 3.20
CA LEU A 62 -10.22 -6.86 2.08
C LEU A 62 -11.41 -6.00 2.50
N LYS A 63 -11.19 -5.11 3.46
CA LYS A 63 -12.21 -4.12 3.84
C LYS A 63 -12.32 -3.10 2.71
N ARG A 64 -13.38 -3.17 1.90
CA ARG A 64 -13.86 -2.03 1.14
C ARG A 64 -14.49 -1.07 2.17
N LYS A 65 -14.02 0.18 2.24
CA LYS A 65 -14.75 1.22 3.00
C LYS A 65 -16.06 1.47 2.24
N GLU A 66 -17.16 0.94 2.74
CA GLU A 66 -18.50 1.38 2.35
C GLU A 66 -18.64 2.86 2.69
N ARG A 67 -19.16 3.66 1.75
CA ARG A 67 -19.74 4.96 2.09
C ARG A 67 -21.12 4.65 2.67
N VAL A 68 -21.23 4.69 4.00
CA VAL A 68 -22.54 4.63 4.65
C VAL A 68 -23.11 6.05 4.64
N SER A 69 -24.19 6.22 3.88
CA SER A 69 -25.15 7.29 4.07
C SER A 69 -26.20 6.73 5.02
N SER A 70 -26.29 7.21 6.26
CA SER A 70 -27.51 7.09 7.07
C SER A 70 -27.49 8.01 8.29
N GLU A 71 -28.67 8.59 8.51
CA GLU A 71 -29.14 9.38 9.64
C GLU A 71 -29.39 8.52 10.89
N GLY A 72 -29.51 9.19 12.06
CA GLY A 72 -30.01 8.68 13.35
C GLY A 72 -29.13 7.62 14.05
N GLU A 73 -28.96 7.50 15.35
CA GLU A 73 -29.56 8.08 16.56
C GLU A 73 -28.54 7.82 17.70
N LYS A 74 -28.42 8.70 18.70
CA LYS A 74 -27.40 8.61 19.77
C LYS A 74 -28.03 8.36 21.14
N LYS A 75 -27.57 7.32 21.84
CA LYS A 75 -27.53 7.26 23.33
C LYS A 75 -26.07 7.42 23.78
N ARG A 76 -25.83 8.31 24.76
CA ARG A 76 -24.52 8.62 25.34
C ARG A 76 -24.36 7.93 26.68
N VAL A 77 -23.20 7.33 26.93
CA VAL A 77 -22.66 7.04 28.28
C VAL A 77 -21.19 7.48 28.27
N ALA A 78 -20.78 8.20 29.30
CA ALA A 78 -19.45 8.78 29.49
C ALA A 78 -18.59 7.86 30.37
N CYS A 79 -17.28 7.80 30.08
CA CYS A 79 -16.24 7.46 31.05
C CYS A 79 -14.92 8.15 30.67
N ASP A 80 -14.33 8.83 31.64
CA ASP A 80 -12.96 9.32 31.67
C ASP A 80 -11.95 8.18 31.84
N VAL A 81 -10.70 8.39 31.39
CA VAL A 81 -9.41 8.02 32.04
C VAL A 81 -8.24 8.44 31.11
N PRO A 82 -7.08 8.91 31.64
CA PRO A 82 -5.97 9.45 30.86
C PRO A 82 -4.88 8.41 30.55
N SER A 83 -4.09 8.61 29.48
CA SER A 83 -2.90 7.77 29.24
C SER A 83 -1.79 8.43 28.40
N MET A 84 -0.57 8.05 28.74
CA MET A 84 0.73 8.52 28.25
C MET A 84 1.16 7.98 26.87
N ARG A 85 2.16 8.69 26.31
CA ARG A 85 3.23 8.26 25.37
C ARG A 85 2.84 7.43 24.14
N THR A 86 3.17 7.94 22.95
CA THR A 86 3.31 7.11 21.74
C THR A 86 4.43 7.51 20.78
N ASN A 87 4.95 6.46 20.16
CA ASN A 87 6.01 6.37 19.17
C ASN A 87 5.53 6.65 17.73
N LEU A 88 6.52 7.04 16.89
CA LEU A 88 6.74 6.73 15.47
C LEU A 88 5.53 6.62 14.50
N LEU A 89 5.45 7.61 13.61
CA LEU A 89 4.55 7.72 12.45
C LEU A 89 4.63 6.53 11.47
N ARG A 90 3.48 5.90 11.24
CA ARG A 90 3.11 5.10 10.05
C ARG A 90 1.86 5.69 9.41
N ASP A 91 1.68 5.41 8.13
CA ASP A 91 0.66 5.91 7.20
C ASP A 91 -0.79 5.99 7.74
N ASP A 92 -1.46 7.07 7.34
CA ASP A 92 -2.82 7.47 7.69
C ASP A 92 -3.91 6.41 7.41
N GLN A 93 -4.64 6.00 8.46
CA GLN A 93 -6.03 5.54 8.37
C GLN A 93 -6.97 6.59 9.01
N PRO A 94 -8.13 6.93 8.38
CA PRO A 94 -9.09 7.87 8.97
C PRO A 94 -10.07 7.21 9.96
N VAL A 95 -10.15 7.78 11.17
CA VAL A 95 -11.26 7.71 12.15
C VAL A 95 -12.03 9.04 12.07
N LEU A 96 -13.38 8.98 12.07
CA LEU A 96 -14.28 10.12 11.91
C LEU A 96 -14.48 10.88 13.23
N ALA A 97 -14.28 12.20 13.21
CA ALA A 97 -14.78 13.14 14.21
C ALA A 97 -15.81 14.07 13.53
N ARG A 98 -16.96 14.31 14.18
CA ARG A 98 -18.04 15.21 13.69
C ARG A 98 -17.89 16.60 14.34
N SER A 99 -17.98 17.64 13.53
CA SER A 99 -18.18 19.04 13.95
C SER A 99 -19.62 19.48 13.66
N ASN A 100 -20.21 20.28 14.55
CA ASN A 100 -21.50 20.97 14.38
C ASN A 100 -21.27 22.39 13.81
N GLY A 101 -22.28 22.94 13.12
CA GLY A 101 -22.40 24.32 12.64
C GLY A 101 -23.30 24.32 11.39
N ASP A 102 -24.60 24.60 11.52
CA ASP A 102 -25.27 25.92 11.53
C ASP A 102 -25.32 26.55 10.12
N THR A 103 -26.52 26.71 9.55
CA THR A 103 -26.74 27.48 8.32
C THR A 103 -28.18 27.96 8.18
N THR A 104 -28.25 29.29 8.04
CA THR A 104 -29.36 30.18 7.68
C THR A 104 -29.97 29.88 6.30
N GLN A 105 -31.25 30.18 6.12
CA GLN A 105 -32.06 29.97 4.91
C GLN A 105 -32.03 31.16 3.92
N GLU A 106 -32.49 30.86 2.68
CA GLU A 106 -33.03 31.71 1.58
C GLU A 106 -32.19 31.85 0.28
N PRO A 107 -32.80 32.18 -0.89
CA PRO A 107 -33.89 31.44 -1.55
C PRO A 107 -33.60 31.15 -3.05
N LYS A 108 -34.50 30.34 -3.63
CA LYS A 108 -34.45 29.68 -4.94
C LYS A 108 -34.61 30.65 -6.14
N LYS A 109 -33.78 30.48 -7.18
CA LYS A 109 -34.09 30.92 -8.56
C LYS A 109 -34.02 29.75 -9.55
N LYS A 110 -35.13 29.56 -10.27
CA LYS A 110 -35.34 28.57 -11.35
C LYS A 110 -34.56 28.98 -12.60
N LYS A 111 -33.83 28.05 -13.23
CA LYS A 111 -33.44 28.14 -14.64
C LYS A 111 -33.59 26.78 -15.34
N LYS A 112 -34.01 26.89 -16.60
CA LYS A 112 -34.53 25.87 -17.52
C LYS A 112 -33.46 24.85 -17.95
N ALA A 113 -33.93 23.63 -18.19
CA ALA A 113 -33.16 22.49 -18.66
C ALA A 113 -32.83 22.59 -20.16
N VAL A 114 -31.60 22.20 -20.52
CA VAL A 114 -31.19 21.84 -21.89
C VAL A 114 -30.95 20.34 -21.88
N VAL A 115 -31.76 19.62 -22.66
CA VAL A 115 -31.72 18.16 -22.81
C VAL A 115 -30.51 17.80 -23.66
N SER A 116 -29.53 17.12 -23.05
CA SER A 116 -28.43 16.46 -23.75
C SER A 116 -28.62 14.95 -23.63
N LYS A 117 -28.59 14.25 -24.77
CA LYS A 117 -28.81 12.80 -24.89
C LYS A 117 -27.78 12.02 -24.07
N THR A 118 -28.26 11.33 -23.05
CA THR A 118 -27.52 10.40 -22.19
C THR A 118 -27.26 9.10 -22.94
N VAL A 119 -25.98 8.77 -23.16
CA VAL A 119 -25.52 7.44 -23.52
C VAL A 119 -25.84 6.51 -22.34
N GLN A 120 -26.51 5.38 -22.61
CA GLN A 120 -26.89 4.39 -21.61
C GLN A 120 -25.65 3.93 -20.82
N GLU A 121 -25.55 4.35 -19.56
CA GLU A 121 -24.67 3.73 -18.57
C GLU A 121 -25.18 2.32 -18.32
N GLU A 122 -24.44 1.32 -18.80
CA GLU A 122 -24.61 -0.06 -18.35
C GLU A 122 -24.51 -0.09 -16.83
N SER A 123 -25.58 -0.61 -16.22
CA SER A 123 -25.79 -0.69 -14.78
C SER A 123 -24.51 -1.13 -14.07
N ALA A 124 -23.93 -0.25 -13.27
CA ALA A 124 -22.80 -0.57 -12.41
C ALA A 124 -23.18 -1.77 -11.55
N SER A 125 -22.72 -2.96 -11.93
CA SER A 125 -23.08 -4.22 -11.28
C SER A 125 -22.77 -4.08 -9.80
N VAL A 126 -23.81 -4.16 -8.96
CA VAL A 126 -23.65 -4.18 -7.51
C VAL A 126 -22.90 -5.47 -7.18
N MET A 127 -21.57 -5.38 -7.09
CA MET A 127 -20.75 -6.53 -6.73
C MET A 127 -21.24 -7.06 -5.38
N PRO A 128 -21.65 -8.33 -5.30
CA PRO A 128 -22.23 -8.88 -4.08
C PRO A 128 -21.27 -8.70 -2.91
N LYS A 129 -21.82 -8.38 -1.74
CA LYS A 129 -21.02 -8.20 -0.52
C LYS A 129 -20.27 -9.50 -0.25
N ARG A 130 -18.95 -9.41 -0.09
CA ARG A 130 -18.11 -10.58 0.16
C ARG A 130 -18.46 -11.17 1.54
N PRO A 131 -18.70 -12.48 1.63
CA PRO A 131 -18.95 -13.12 2.90
C PRO A 131 -17.69 -13.07 3.78
N ASN A 132 -17.87 -12.79 5.07
CA ASN A 132 -16.77 -12.67 6.03
C ASN A 132 -16.39 -14.07 6.58
N VAL A 133 -15.94 -14.96 5.70
CA VAL A 133 -15.49 -16.31 6.09
C VAL A 133 -13.99 -16.29 6.39
N LYS A 134 -13.61 -16.79 7.56
CA LYS A 134 -12.19 -16.99 7.90
C LYS A 134 -11.67 -18.23 7.18
N ILE A 135 -10.67 -18.06 6.31
CA ILE A 135 -10.04 -19.18 5.63
C ILE A 135 -9.05 -19.85 6.56
N THR A 136 -9.37 -21.08 6.97
CA THR A 136 -8.49 -21.94 7.77
C THR A 136 -7.63 -22.82 6.87
N SER A 137 -6.60 -23.44 7.46
CA SER A 137 -5.75 -24.42 6.78
C SER A 137 -6.55 -25.57 6.19
N LYS A 138 -7.43 -26.13 7.01
CA LYS A 138 -8.30 -27.25 6.64
C LYS A 138 -9.25 -26.86 5.50
N LEU A 139 -9.84 -25.67 5.55
CA LEU A 139 -10.73 -25.19 4.48
C LEU A 139 -9.98 -24.95 3.16
N ALA A 140 -8.74 -24.47 3.22
CA ALA A 140 -7.90 -24.28 2.04
C ALA A 140 -7.49 -25.62 1.38
N VAL A 141 -7.14 -26.63 2.19
CA VAL A 141 -6.86 -27.99 1.72
C VAL A 141 -8.12 -28.66 1.19
N PHE A 142 -9.26 -28.49 1.86
CA PHE A 142 -10.55 -28.98 1.37
C PHE A 142 -10.86 -28.39 -0.01
N ASN A 143 -10.74 -27.07 -0.17
CA ASN A 143 -10.98 -26.41 -1.46
C ASN A 143 -10.06 -26.94 -2.57
N TYR A 144 -8.80 -27.26 -2.26
CA TYR A 144 -7.86 -27.83 -3.22
C TYR A 144 -8.35 -29.16 -3.84
N PHE A 145 -8.91 -30.05 -3.01
CA PHE A 145 -9.47 -31.33 -3.47
C PHE A 145 -10.86 -31.16 -4.07
N TYR A 146 -11.66 -30.25 -3.53
CA TYR A 146 -12.99 -29.91 -4.03
C TYR A 146 -12.93 -29.34 -5.46
N GLU A 147 -12.05 -28.39 -5.75
CA GLU A 147 -11.84 -27.83 -7.10
C GLU A 147 -11.42 -28.90 -8.13
N ARG A 148 -10.75 -29.96 -7.68
CA ARG A 148 -10.31 -31.09 -8.54
C ARG A 148 -11.33 -32.24 -8.59
N GLN A 149 -12.45 -32.11 -7.90
CA GLN A 149 -13.48 -33.14 -7.81
C GLN A 149 -12.97 -34.50 -7.27
N GLN A 150 -11.93 -34.50 -6.43
CA GLN A 150 -11.34 -35.72 -5.86
C GLN A 150 -12.14 -36.14 -4.62
N LYS A 151 -13.31 -36.76 -4.85
CA LYS A 151 -14.28 -37.12 -3.79
C LYS A 151 -13.71 -38.12 -2.80
N GLU A 152 -12.91 -39.08 -3.27
CA GLU A 152 -12.27 -40.10 -2.44
C GLU A 152 -11.31 -39.44 -1.45
N ALA A 153 -10.45 -38.55 -1.93
CA ALA A 153 -9.53 -37.78 -1.08
C ALA A 153 -10.28 -36.94 -0.03
N LEU A 154 -11.43 -36.35 -0.39
CA LEU A 154 -12.25 -35.60 0.54
C LEU A 154 -12.83 -36.51 1.64
N GLN A 155 -13.45 -37.64 1.25
CA GLN A 155 -14.00 -38.63 2.19
C GLN A 155 -12.92 -39.17 3.13
N LEU A 156 -11.73 -39.42 2.58
CA LEU A 156 -10.62 -39.94 3.35
C LEU A 156 -10.02 -38.91 4.29
N LEU A 157 -10.00 -37.62 3.96
CA LEU A 157 -9.37 -36.58 4.78
C LEU A 157 -10.32 -35.96 5.81
N PHE A 158 -11.60 -35.83 5.50
CA PHE A 158 -12.58 -35.09 6.28
C PHE A 158 -13.83 -35.94 6.55
N ASP A 159 -14.32 -35.91 7.79
CA ASP A 159 -15.60 -36.51 8.15
C ASP A 159 -16.77 -35.82 7.41
N GLU A 160 -17.92 -36.49 7.36
CA GLU A 160 -19.08 -36.03 6.60
C GLU A 160 -19.60 -34.65 7.04
N GLU A 161 -19.71 -34.41 8.34
CA GLU A 161 -20.17 -33.13 8.89
C GLU A 161 -19.23 -31.97 8.47
N VAL A 162 -17.91 -32.17 8.58
CA VAL A 162 -16.91 -31.17 8.16
C VAL A 162 -16.93 -30.98 6.64
N ARG A 163 -17.15 -32.03 5.85
CA ARG A 163 -17.27 -31.92 4.39
C ARG A 163 -18.47 -31.09 3.99
N GLU A 164 -19.61 -31.27 4.64
CA GLU A 164 -20.81 -30.48 4.38
C GLU A 164 -20.64 -29.01 4.78
N ASP A 165 -20.11 -28.74 5.98
CA ASP A 165 -19.82 -27.38 6.45
C ASP A 165 -18.83 -26.67 5.52
N TYR A 166 -17.76 -27.35 5.12
CA TYR A 166 -16.77 -26.77 4.22
C TYR A 166 -17.29 -26.62 2.79
N GLY A 167 -18.11 -27.56 2.31
CA GLY A 167 -18.82 -27.45 1.03
C GLY A 167 -19.68 -26.19 0.99
N LYS A 168 -20.54 -25.99 2.01
CA LYS A 168 -21.37 -24.78 2.16
C LYS A 168 -20.52 -23.51 2.20
N LYS A 169 -19.37 -23.53 2.87
CA LYS A 169 -18.44 -22.37 2.93
C LYS A 169 -17.79 -22.08 1.58
N VAL A 170 -17.32 -23.11 0.86
CA VAL A 170 -16.74 -22.96 -0.48
C VAL A 170 -17.77 -22.44 -1.45
N GLU A 171 -18.98 -23.01 -1.45
CA GLU A 171 -20.10 -22.56 -2.29
C GLU A 171 -20.51 -21.13 -1.97
N ALA A 172 -20.62 -20.76 -0.69
CA ALA A 172 -20.94 -19.40 -0.27
C ALA A 172 -19.86 -18.38 -0.69
N MET A 173 -18.59 -18.79 -0.71
CA MET A 173 -17.50 -17.94 -1.20
C MET A 173 -17.46 -17.89 -2.74
N GLY A 174 -17.80 -18.98 -3.43
CA GLY A 174 -17.82 -19.09 -4.88
C GLY A 174 -16.51 -18.57 -5.51
N ILE A 175 -16.64 -17.63 -6.44
CA ILE A 175 -15.52 -16.97 -7.15
C ILE A 175 -14.55 -16.26 -6.18
N TRP A 176 -14.96 -15.97 -4.94
CA TRP A 176 -14.13 -15.31 -3.94
C TRP A 176 -13.21 -16.26 -3.18
N MET A 177 -13.36 -17.58 -3.32
CA MET A 177 -12.45 -18.53 -2.68
C MET A 177 -11.07 -18.45 -3.35
N PRO A 178 -10.03 -17.96 -2.66
CA PRO A 178 -8.69 -17.92 -3.23
C PRO A 178 -8.15 -19.33 -3.41
N SER A 179 -7.49 -19.57 -4.53
CA SER A 179 -6.77 -20.82 -4.78
C SER A 179 -5.73 -21.08 -3.69
N LEU A 180 -5.40 -22.36 -3.45
CA LEU A 180 -4.37 -22.70 -2.47
C LEU A 180 -3.00 -22.08 -2.82
N ALA A 181 -2.70 -21.97 -4.13
CA ALA A 181 -1.53 -21.26 -4.65
C ALA A 181 -1.45 -19.82 -4.12
N ARG A 182 -2.58 -19.12 -4.16
CA ARG A 182 -2.70 -17.74 -3.72
C ARG A 182 -2.52 -17.59 -2.21
N ILE A 183 -3.15 -18.47 -1.45
CA ILE A 183 -3.06 -18.49 0.01
C ILE A 183 -1.59 -18.72 0.42
N TYR A 184 -0.93 -19.70 -0.19
CA TYR A 184 0.47 -20.01 0.05
C TYR A 184 1.40 -18.86 -0.36
N ALA A 185 1.20 -18.29 -1.55
CA ALA A 185 2.01 -17.17 -2.04
C ALA A 185 1.88 -15.93 -1.14
N TRP A 186 0.66 -15.62 -0.67
CA TRP A 186 0.43 -14.55 0.29
C TRP A 186 1.16 -14.81 1.62
N HIS A 187 1.08 -16.04 2.13
CA HIS A 187 1.83 -16.40 3.32
C HIS A 187 3.33 -16.23 3.15
N ARG A 188 3.91 -16.77 2.08
CA ARG A 188 5.34 -16.65 1.77
C ARG A 188 5.77 -15.18 1.75
N TYR A 189 4.98 -14.33 1.08
CA TYR A 189 5.22 -12.89 1.04
C TYR A 189 5.17 -12.26 2.44
N VAL A 190 4.15 -12.56 3.26
CA VAL A 190 4.02 -12.00 4.62
C VAL A 190 5.14 -12.48 5.54
N GLY A 191 5.54 -13.74 5.45
CA GLY A 191 6.67 -14.31 6.18
C GLY A 191 7.96 -13.58 5.86
N LEU A 192 8.36 -13.58 4.58
CA LEU A 192 9.58 -12.92 4.12
C LEU A 192 9.59 -11.40 4.42
N LYS A 193 8.42 -10.74 4.40
CA LYS A 193 8.31 -9.31 4.72
C LYS A 193 8.64 -8.98 6.19
N LYS A 194 8.51 -9.94 7.11
CA LYS A 194 8.88 -9.73 8.52
C LYS A 194 10.40 -9.71 8.69
N ASP A 195 11.08 -10.59 7.96
CA ASP A 195 12.52 -10.80 8.06
C ASP A 195 13.29 -9.74 7.29
N VAL A 196 12.80 -9.36 6.11
CA VAL A 196 13.48 -8.43 5.21
C VAL A 196 12.91 -7.01 5.36
N LYS A 197 13.22 -6.35 6.47
CA LYS A 197 12.85 -4.94 6.68
C LYS A 197 13.66 -4.04 5.73
N GLN A 198 12.98 -3.06 5.11
CA GLN A 198 13.57 -2.00 4.28
C GLN A 198 14.12 -2.43 2.90
N THR A 199 13.71 -3.56 2.34
CA THR A 199 14.01 -3.90 0.94
C THR A 199 12.84 -3.57 0.03
N CYS A 200 13.14 -3.33 -1.25
CA CYS A 200 12.10 -3.21 -2.27
C CYS A 200 11.49 -4.57 -2.55
N GLU A 201 10.15 -4.63 -2.60
CA GLU A 201 9.44 -5.79 -3.12
C GLU A 201 9.66 -5.88 -4.63
N ILE A 202 9.87 -7.10 -5.13
CA ILE A 202 9.97 -7.41 -6.55
C ILE A 202 8.71 -8.18 -6.97
N TRP A 203 8.02 -7.63 -7.96
CA TRP A 203 6.78 -8.20 -8.49
C TRP A 203 6.86 -8.33 -10.00
N LYS A 204 6.37 -9.44 -10.55
CA LYS A 204 6.30 -9.66 -11.99
C LYS A 204 4.89 -9.38 -12.49
N CYS A 205 4.70 -8.53 -13.49
CA CYS A 205 3.36 -8.34 -14.04
C CYS A 205 2.86 -9.65 -14.68
N ARG A 206 1.67 -10.12 -14.31
CA ARG A 206 1.08 -11.35 -14.86
C ARG A 206 0.85 -11.27 -16.37
N LEU A 207 0.52 -10.08 -16.89
CA LEU A 207 0.23 -9.87 -18.31
C LEU A 207 1.51 -9.71 -19.14
N CYS A 208 2.28 -8.63 -18.95
CA CYS A 208 3.45 -8.33 -19.78
C CYS A 208 4.77 -8.95 -19.30
N LYS A 209 4.76 -9.71 -18.20
CA LYS A 209 5.93 -10.39 -17.61
C LYS A 209 7.09 -9.49 -17.16
N LYS A 210 6.93 -8.17 -17.21
CA LYS A 210 7.93 -7.20 -16.73
C LYS A 210 8.06 -7.24 -15.21
N ASP A 211 9.30 -7.20 -14.72
CA ASP A 211 9.61 -7.09 -13.31
C ASP A 211 9.56 -5.64 -12.82
N PHE A 212 8.94 -5.44 -11.67
CA PHE A 212 8.78 -4.16 -10.98
C PHE A 212 9.47 -4.24 -9.64
N LYS A 213 10.53 -3.46 -9.50
CA LYS A 213 11.31 -3.32 -8.27
C LYS A 213 10.88 -2.00 -7.63
N GLY A 214 9.99 -2.04 -6.65
CA GLY A 214 9.53 -0.79 -6.05
C GLY A 214 8.28 -0.85 -5.19
N SER A 215 7.79 0.35 -4.90
CA SER A 215 6.62 0.63 -4.09
C SER A 215 5.32 0.17 -4.77
N LEU A 216 4.24 0.10 -3.98
CA LEU A 216 2.89 -0.10 -4.51
C LEU A 216 2.50 0.97 -5.55
N LYS A 217 3.00 2.21 -5.39
CA LYS A 217 2.68 3.32 -6.29
C LYS A 217 3.12 3.03 -7.73
N GLU A 218 4.32 2.51 -7.93
CA GLU A 218 4.86 2.20 -9.26
C GLU A 218 4.08 1.06 -9.92
N ARG A 219 3.67 0.05 -9.14
CA ARG A 219 2.80 -1.02 -9.63
C ARG A 219 1.44 -0.49 -10.07
N LEU A 220 0.80 0.38 -9.30
CA LEU A 220 -0.49 0.98 -9.69
C LEU A 220 -0.35 1.88 -10.93
N GLN A 221 0.77 2.57 -11.10
CA GLN A 221 1.05 3.32 -12.33
C GLN A 221 1.18 2.38 -13.53
N HIS A 222 1.81 1.23 -13.35
CA HIS A 222 1.91 0.22 -14.40
C HIS A 222 0.56 -0.38 -14.79
N VAL A 223 -0.32 -0.66 -13.83
CA VAL A 223 -1.69 -1.16 -14.09
C VAL A 223 -2.42 -0.31 -15.12
N ALA A 224 -2.22 1.01 -15.08
CA ALA A 224 -2.92 1.91 -15.98
C ALA A 224 -2.40 1.93 -17.43
N ILE A 225 -1.25 1.29 -17.69
CA ILE A 225 -0.82 0.98 -19.06
C ILE A 225 -1.79 -0.03 -19.69
N HIS A 226 -2.36 -0.93 -18.88
CA HIS A 226 -3.25 -2.00 -19.34
C HIS A 226 -4.74 -1.62 -19.27
N GLU A 227 -5.16 -0.85 -18.26
CA GLU A 227 -6.59 -0.58 -17.98
C GLU A 227 -7.09 0.78 -18.48
N ASN A 228 -6.25 1.58 -19.17
CA ASN A 228 -6.62 2.90 -19.71
C ASN A 228 -7.36 3.83 -18.70
N ILE A 229 -6.92 3.83 -17.44
CA ILE A 229 -7.59 4.59 -16.37
C ILE A 229 -7.46 6.09 -16.66
N PRO A 230 -8.57 6.83 -16.82
CA PRO A 230 -8.52 8.22 -17.23
C PRO A 230 -7.91 9.11 -16.14
N CYS A 231 -7.10 10.06 -16.59
CA CYS A 231 -6.39 11.03 -15.77
C CYS A 231 -6.48 12.38 -16.51
N PRO A 232 -7.59 13.13 -16.34
CA PRO A 232 -7.81 14.40 -17.05
C PRO A 232 -6.76 15.45 -16.67
N CYS A 233 -6.43 16.33 -17.62
CA CYS A 233 -5.64 17.52 -17.36
C CYS A 233 -6.36 18.46 -16.39
N VAL A 234 -5.58 19.29 -15.70
CA VAL A 234 -6.08 20.21 -14.65
C VAL A 234 -6.10 21.67 -15.08
N VAL A 235 -5.58 21.96 -16.27
CA VAL A 235 -5.57 23.30 -16.87
C VAL A 235 -6.92 23.53 -17.55
N GLU A 236 -7.47 24.73 -17.38
CA GLU A 236 -8.74 25.10 -17.99
C GLU A 236 -8.60 25.11 -19.52
N ASP A 237 -9.67 24.73 -20.22
CA ASP A 237 -9.72 24.58 -21.68
C ASP A 237 -8.76 23.54 -22.27
N CYS A 238 -8.25 22.62 -21.45
CA CYS A 238 -7.47 21.46 -21.91
C CYS A 238 -8.23 20.15 -21.73
N ASP A 239 -8.74 19.61 -22.84
CA ASP A 239 -9.51 18.36 -22.88
C ASP A 239 -8.63 17.09 -22.88
N ALA A 240 -7.32 17.22 -22.66
CA ALA A 240 -6.42 16.08 -22.67
C ALA A 240 -6.74 15.11 -21.52
N ILE A 241 -6.98 13.84 -21.88
CA ILE A 241 -7.17 12.74 -20.93
C ILE A 241 -5.97 11.79 -21.05
N LEU A 242 -5.18 11.70 -19.98
CA LEU A 242 -3.99 10.88 -19.93
C LEU A 242 -4.31 9.53 -19.26
N ARG A 243 -3.39 8.57 -19.34
CA ARG A 243 -3.59 7.23 -18.76
C ARG A 243 -3.04 7.07 -17.35
N ASN A 244 -2.20 7.98 -16.87
CA ASN A 244 -1.61 7.88 -15.53
C ASN A 244 -1.04 9.24 -15.03
N PRO A 245 -0.77 9.37 -13.72
CA PRO A 245 -0.23 10.61 -13.15
C PRO A 245 1.13 11.08 -13.70
N PRO A 246 2.12 10.20 -13.95
CA PRO A 246 3.33 10.61 -14.67
C PRO A 246 3.03 11.24 -16.03
N GLY A 247 2.09 10.67 -16.78
CA GLY A 247 1.62 11.20 -18.06
C GLY A 247 1.06 12.61 -17.94
N ILE A 248 0.20 12.89 -16.94
CA ILE A 248 -0.26 14.26 -16.66
C ILE A 248 0.93 15.19 -16.38
N THR A 249 1.90 14.74 -15.58
CA THR A 249 3.06 15.56 -15.21
C THR A 249 3.87 15.96 -16.44
N THR A 250 4.17 15.00 -17.32
CA THR A 250 4.88 15.26 -18.59
C THR A 250 4.04 16.14 -19.52
N HIS A 251 2.73 15.94 -19.58
CA HIS A 251 1.82 16.77 -20.37
C HIS A 251 1.80 18.22 -19.89
N LEU A 252 1.67 18.48 -18.58
CA LEU A 252 1.72 19.82 -18.01
C LEU A 252 3.02 20.55 -18.38
N ILE A 253 4.17 19.86 -18.29
CA ILE A 253 5.47 20.44 -18.64
C ILE A 253 5.58 20.74 -20.13
N ARG A 254 5.12 19.83 -21.01
CA ARG A 254 5.34 19.96 -22.46
C ARG A 254 4.32 20.83 -23.18
N ILE A 255 3.06 20.76 -22.77
CA ILE A 255 1.94 21.42 -23.46
C ILE A 255 1.61 22.75 -22.80
N HIS A 256 1.69 22.83 -21.47
CA HIS A 256 1.36 24.05 -20.73
C HIS A 256 2.59 24.79 -20.20
N VAL A 257 3.79 24.21 -20.33
CA VAL A 257 5.04 24.78 -19.74
C VAL A 257 4.89 25.01 -18.23
N LEU A 258 4.07 24.17 -17.58
CA LEU A 258 3.79 24.25 -16.15
C LEU A 258 4.41 23.07 -15.42
N HIS A 259 5.28 23.34 -14.45
CA HIS A 259 5.67 22.32 -13.49
C HIS A 259 4.60 22.19 -12.40
N ILE A 260 4.52 21.01 -11.76
CA ILE A 260 3.61 20.78 -10.63
C ILE A 260 3.81 21.83 -9.53
N ILE A 261 5.04 22.31 -9.34
CA ILE A 261 5.37 23.33 -8.33
C ILE A 261 4.76 24.70 -8.62
N ASP A 262 4.53 25.01 -9.90
CA ASP A 262 4.04 26.30 -10.39
C ASP A 262 2.51 26.34 -10.58
N LEU A 263 1.84 25.19 -10.44
CA LEU A 263 0.38 25.14 -10.43
C LEU A 263 -0.19 26.04 -9.33
N ASN A 264 -1.24 26.79 -9.65
CA ASN A 264 -1.99 27.55 -8.64
C ASN A 264 -2.70 26.60 -7.65
N SER A 265 -3.28 27.17 -6.59
CA SER A 265 -3.96 26.40 -5.53
C SER A 265 -5.03 25.45 -6.08
N GLN A 266 -5.90 25.97 -6.94
CA GLN A 266 -7.03 25.24 -7.53
C GLN A 266 -6.55 24.10 -8.45
N GLN A 267 -5.61 24.37 -9.36
CA GLN A 267 -5.02 23.38 -10.26
C GLN A 267 -4.30 22.28 -9.48
N TYR A 268 -3.55 22.64 -8.44
CA TYR A 268 -2.85 21.67 -7.60
C TYR A 268 -3.82 20.77 -6.83
N HIS A 269 -4.92 21.34 -6.31
CA HIS A 269 -5.95 20.56 -5.64
C HIS A 269 -6.68 19.62 -6.60
N LYS A 270 -7.09 20.11 -7.79
CA LYS A 270 -7.63 19.29 -8.89
C LYS A 270 -6.67 18.12 -9.20
N TRP A 271 -5.37 18.40 -9.37
CA TRP A 271 -4.36 17.37 -9.63
C TRP A 271 -4.26 16.32 -8.51
N ARG A 272 -4.23 16.76 -7.25
CA ARG A 272 -4.21 15.86 -6.09
C ARG A 272 -5.44 14.96 -6.04
N LYS A 273 -6.61 15.51 -6.37
CA LYS A 273 -7.87 14.76 -6.46
C LYS A 273 -7.81 13.71 -7.56
N THR A 274 -7.40 14.08 -8.78
CA THR A 274 -7.21 13.15 -9.91
C THR A 274 -6.25 12.01 -9.55
N VAL A 275 -5.10 12.31 -8.94
CA VAL A 275 -4.13 11.28 -8.51
C VAL A 275 -4.73 10.32 -7.45
N LYS A 276 -5.60 10.83 -6.58
CA LYS A 276 -6.26 10.02 -5.54
C LYS A 276 -7.34 9.12 -6.15
N GLU A 277 -8.12 9.63 -7.09
CA GLU A 277 -9.14 8.88 -7.84
C GLU A 277 -8.49 7.78 -8.66
N PHE A 278 -7.48 8.12 -9.46
CA PHE A 278 -6.65 7.16 -10.19
C PHE A 278 -6.17 5.99 -9.32
N ARG A 279 -5.64 6.27 -8.12
CA ARG A 279 -5.14 5.22 -7.21
C ARG A 279 -6.27 4.32 -6.70
N LYS A 280 -7.45 4.88 -6.46
CA LYS A 280 -8.63 4.11 -6.03
C LYS A 280 -9.13 3.20 -7.15
N ASP A 281 -9.05 3.64 -8.38
CA ASP A 281 -9.50 2.85 -9.52
C ASP A 281 -8.45 1.77 -9.85
N ALA A 282 -7.18 2.15 -9.91
CA ALA A 282 -6.06 1.24 -10.17
C ALA A 282 -5.94 0.11 -9.13
N ILE A 283 -6.30 0.35 -7.86
CA ILE A 283 -6.18 -0.69 -6.84
C ILE A 283 -7.19 -1.83 -7.02
N VAL A 284 -8.30 -1.61 -7.71
CA VAL A 284 -9.28 -2.65 -8.06
C VAL A 284 -8.63 -3.70 -8.97
N PHE A 285 -7.80 -3.25 -9.91
CA PHE A 285 -7.11 -4.11 -10.87
C PHE A 285 -5.77 -4.64 -10.38
N ARG A 286 -5.28 -4.20 -9.20
CA ARG A 286 -3.98 -4.62 -8.65
C ARG A 286 -3.84 -6.13 -8.69
N ASP A 287 -4.89 -6.83 -8.30
CA ASP A 287 -4.87 -8.27 -8.14
C ASP A 287 -4.89 -9.05 -9.47
N LYS A 288 -5.43 -8.45 -10.53
CA LYS A 288 -5.40 -9.00 -11.89
C LYS A 288 -3.97 -9.06 -12.43
N TYR A 289 -3.18 -8.02 -12.16
CA TYR A 289 -1.82 -7.87 -12.71
C TYR A 289 -0.69 -8.26 -11.74
N PHE A 290 -0.91 -8.09 -10.44
CA PHE A 290 0.04 -8.35 -9.37
C PHE A 290 -0.61 -9.14 -8.23
N PRO A 291 -1.17 -10.34 -8.52
CA PRO A 291 -1.65 -11.23 -7.49
C PRO A 291 -0.47 -11.71 -6.60
N PRO A 292 -0.71 -12.21 -5.39
CA PRO A 292 0.36 -12.69 -4.49
C PRO A 292 1.37 -13.66 -5.15
N GLU A 293 0.91 -14.50 -6.07
CA GLU A 293 1.70 -15.47 -6.85
C GLU A 293 2.72 -14.81 -7.77
N SER A 294 2.47 -13.55 -8.14
CA SER A 294 3.38 -12.73 -8.93
C SER A 294 4.48 -12.06 -8.10
N PHE A 295 4.47 -12.25 -6.78
CA PHE A 295 5.58 -11.84 -5.92
C PHE A 295 6.80 -12.73 -6.18
N VAL A 296 7.89 -12.12 -6.62
CA VAL A 296 9.15 -12.82 -6.93
C VAL A 296 10.02 -12.93 -5.68
N GLY A 297 10.16 -11.83 -4.93
CA GLY A 297 11.06 -11.77 -3.80
C GLY A 297 11.33 -10.34 -3.35
N PHE A 298 12.39 -10.18 -2.57
CA PHE A 298 12.90 -8.87 -2.17
C PHE A 298 14.20 -8.57 -2.92
N LYS A 299 14.47 -7.29 -3.17
CA LYS A 299 15.78 -6.86 -3.68
C LYS A 299 16.83 -7.06 -2.58
N ASP A 300 17.95 -7.69 -2.91
CA ASP A 300 19.07 -7.92 -1.97
C ASP A 300 19.63 -6.61 -1.42
N CYS A 301 19.64 -5.56 -2.26
CA CYS A 301 19.92 -4.22 -1.80
C CYS A 301 18.76 -3.73 -0.93
N LYS A 302 19.03 -3.55 0.36
CA LYS A 302 18.24 -2.66 1.21
C LYS A 302 18.03 -1.36 0.44
N ILE A 303 16.85 -0.76 0.60
CA ILE A 303 16.62 0.63 0.22
C ILE A 303 17.50 1.44 1.18
N GLY A 304 18.80 1.45 0.89
CA GLY A 304 19.78 2.24 1.59
C GLY A 304 19.27 3.66 1.49
N ASN A 305 19.03 4.26 2.65
CA ASN A 305 18.87 5.69 2.68
C ASN A 305 20.29 6.19 2.38
N VAL A 306 20.61 6.45 1.12
CA VAL A 306 21.97 6.78 0.65
C VAL A 306 22.60 7.83 1.57
N ALA A 307 21.80 8.82 1.99
CA ALA A 307 22.20 9.80 3.01
C ALA A 307 22.62 9.21 4.37
N ARG A 308 21.95 8.17 4.89
CA ARG A 308 22.35 7.52 6.15
C ARG A 308 23.68 6.79 6.02
N ASP A 309 23.87 6.08 4.90
CA ASP A 309 25.00 5.18 4.76
C ASP A 309 26.27 5.94 4.33
N PHE A 310 26.11 7.05 3.58
CA PHE A 310 27.23 7.84 3.05
C PHE A 310 27.49 9.19 3.76
N GLU A 311 26.59 9.78 4.53
CA GLU A 311 26.89 11.02 5.27
C GLU A 311 27.36 10.70 6.71
N ASP A 312 28.34 11.46 7.20
CA ASP A 312 28.75 11.42 8.60
C ASP A 312 27.54 11.75 9.51
N PRO A 313 27.22 10.94 10.53
CA PRO A 313 26.20 11.29 11.52
C PRO A 313 26.58 12.47 12.42
N LYS A 314 27.86 12.85 12.53
CA LYS A 314 28.30 13.95 13.39
C LYS A 314 28.13 15.29 12.68
N CYS A 315 27.47 16.23 13.33
CA CYS A 315 27.40 17.60 12.85
C CYS A 315 28.78 18.27 12.97
N GLN A 316 29.31 18.86 11.90
CA GLN A 316 30.60 19.54 11.93
C GLN A 316 30.59 20.83 12.75
N GLU A 317 29.45 21.54 12.81
CA GLU A 317 29.39 22.82 13.53
C GLU A 317 29.32 22.66 15.05
N CYS A 318 28.51 21.71 15.56
CA CYS A 318 28.32 21.53 17.01
C CYS A 318 28.71 20.16 17.56
N GLY A 319 29.19 19.23 16.72
CA GLY A 319 29.61 17.89 17.14
C GLY A 319 28.48 16.93 17.50
N ALA A 320 27.19 17.32 17.38
CA ALA A 320 26.06 16.46 17.74
C ALA A 320 25.93 15.22 16.83
N MET A 321 25.71 14.05 17.43
CA MET A 321 25.52 12.78 16.71
C MET A 321 24.05 12.59 16.31
N ILE A 322 23.77 12.64 15.02
CA ILE A 322 22.42 12.55 14.45
C ILE A 322 22.39 11.52 13.34
N THR A 323 21.81 10.35 13.62
CA THR A 323 21.79 9.21 12.69
C THR A 323 20.64 9.29 11.67
N ALA A 324 19.53 9.93 12.03
CA ALA A 324 18.35 10.01 11.18
C ALA A 324 18.39 11.22 10.24
N VAL A 325 18.29 10.99 8.93
CA VAL A 325 18.34 12.03 7.87
C VAL A 325 17.32 13.16 8.08
N THR A 326 16.09 12.82 8.49
CA THR A 326 15.05 13.83 8.78
C THR A 326 15.41 14.68 9.99
N THR A 327 16.02 14.07 11.01
CA THR A 327 16.51 14.77 12.20
C THR A 327 17.72 15.64 11.86
N ARG A 328 18.62 15.21 10.96
CA ARG A 328 19.74 16.03 10.47
C ARG A 328 19.23 17.32 9.82
N ARG A 329 18.27 17.23 8.90
CA ARG A 329 17.65 18.43 8.28
C ARG A 329 17.02 19.37 9.31
N ASN A 330 16.30 18.81 10.28
CA ASN A 330 15.73 19.62 11.37
C ASN A 330 16.80 20.26 12.26
N HIS A 331 17.93 19.60 12.41
CA HIS A 331 19.07 20.10 13.16
C HIS A 331 19.78 21.24 12.42
N VAL A 332 20.09 21.05 11.13
CA VAL A 332 20.64 22.12 10.28
C VAL A 332 19.70 23.34 10.26
N ALA A 333 18.39 23.11 10.18
CA ALA A 333 17.42 24.20 10.24
C ALA A 333 17.52 25.05 11.52
N LYS A 334 17.91 24.46 12.65
CA LYS A 334 18.14 25.22 13.89
C LYS A 334 19.41 26.07 13.81
N HIS A 335 20.51 25.54 13.27
CA HIS A 335 21.72 26.32 13.05
C HIS A 335 21.47 27.53 12.14
N LEU A 336 20.64 27.34 11.11
CA LEU A 336 20.26 28.43 10.19
C LEU A 336 19.16 29.35 10.73
N ASN A 337 18.65 29.13 11.95
CA ASN A 337 17.43 29.76 12.47
C ASN A 337 16.24 29.73 11.48
N LEU A 338 16.19 28.70 10.62
CA LEU A 338 15.22 28.57 9.56
C LEU A 338 13.89 28.03 10.10
N SER A 339 12.90 28.89 10.15
CA SER A 339 11.55 28.56 10.59
C SER A 339 10.49 29.24 9.72
N TYR A 340 9.35 28.59 9.56
CA TYR A 340 8.23 29.08 8.74
C TYR A 340 7.01 29.30 9.62
N LYS A 341 6.25 30.37 9.33
CA LYS A 341 4.98 30.65 10.00
C LYS A 341 3.97 29.52 9.73
N CYS A 342 3.08 29.30 10.69
CA CYS A 342 1.91 28.45 10.51
C CYS A 342 1.05 28.94 9.32
N VAL A 343 0.39 28.02 8.62
CA VAL A 343 -0.46 28.35 7.46
C VAL A 343 -1.86 28.82 7.84
N PHE A 344 -2.22 28.70 9.11
CA PHE A 344 -3.50 29.19 9.65
C PHE A 344 -3.37 30.66 10.03
N ASP A 345 -4.26 31.49 9.51
CA ASP A 345 -4.25 32.92 9.78
C ASP A 345 -4.48 33.18 11.29
N GLY A 346 -3.74 34.14 11.85
CA GLY A 346 -3.71 34.43 13.29
C GLY A 346 -2.85 33.50 14.14
N CYS A 347 -2.22 32.46 13.57
CA CYS A 347 -1.30 31.60 14.30
C CYS A 347 0.16 32.04 14.14
N GLU A 348 0.76 32.57 15.21
CA GLU A 348 2.14 33.08 15.20
C GLU A 348 3.22 32.00 15.35
N VAL A 349 2.82 30.75 15.60
CA VAL A 349 3.77 29.64 15.81
C VAL A 349 4.62 29.45 14.56
N LYS A 350 5.94 29.50 14.74
CA LYS A 350 6.92 29.19 13.71
C LYS A 350 7.51 27.80 13.92
N GLY A 351 7.78 27.08 12.84
CA GLY A 351 8.40 25.77 12.92
C GLY A 351 9.02 25.31 11.61
N CYS A 352 9.85 24.28 11.67
CA CYS A 352 10.33 23.62 10.47
C CYS A 352 9.17 22.82 9.83
N PRO A 353 9.19 22.60 8.50
CA PRO A 353 8.05 21.99 7.80
C PRO A 353 7.68 20.57 8.26
N SER A 354 8.63 19.87 8.88
CA SER A 354 8.41 18.53 9.45
C SER A 354 7.63 18.56 10.78
N ARG A 355 7.67 19.68 11.52
CA ARG A 355 6.95 19.87 12.80
C ARG A 355 5.57 20.49 12.60
N LEU A 356 5.39 21.26 11.52
CA LEU A 356 4.11 21.92 11.22
C LEU A 356 2.91 20.95 11.20
N PRO A 357 2.96 19.72 10.63
CA PRO A 357 1.83 18.79 10.68
C PRO A 357 1.35 18.42 12.08
N SER A 358 2.29 18.21 13.01
CA SER A 358 1.95 17.92 14.41
C SER A 358 1.33 19.13 15.09
N HIS A 359 1.81 20.32 14.75
CA HIS A 359 1.22 21.58 15.21
C HIS A 359 -0.21 21.77 14.65
N PHE A 360 -0.46 21.50 13.36
CA PHE A 360 -1.80 21.56 12.76
C PHE A 360 -2.78 20.64 13.51
N TYR A 361 -2.34 19.44 13.86
CA TYR A 361 -3.17 18.49 14.58
C TYR A 361 -3.43 18.94 16.03
N THR A 362 -2.42 19.41 16.76
CA THR A 362 -2.56 19.71 18.19
C THR A 362 -3.17 21.08 18.50
N LYS A 363 -2.92 22.09 17.65
CA LYS A 363 -3.41 23.46 17.86
C LYS A 363 -4.65 23.80 17.05
N HIS A 364 -4.82 23.18 15.88
CA HIS A 364 -5.94 23.46 14.98
C HIS A 364 -6.89 22.29 14.80
N SER A 365 -6.61 21.13 15.42
CA SER A 365 -7.40 19.89 15.26
C SER A 365 -7.58 19.47 13.80
N ARG A 366 -6.61 19.81 12.95
CA ARG A 366 -6.66 19.61 11.48
C ARG A 366 -5.48 18.77 11.02
N LYS A 367 -5.73 17.81 10.14
CA LYS A 367 -4.66 17.07 9.45
C LYS A 367 -4.32 17.79 8.14
N ILE A 368 -3.20 17.43 7.52
CA ILE A 368 -2.79 17.99 6.21
C ILE A 368 -3.89 17.78 5.15
N GLY A 369 -4.65 16.68 5.25
CA GLY A 369 -5.75 16.38 4.34
C GLY A 369 -7.00 17.24 4.53
N ASP A 370 -7.10 17.96 5.64
CA ASP A 370 -8.25 18.80 6.02
C ASP A 370 -7.97 20.31 5.84
N LEU A 371 -6.78 20.65 5.30
CA LEU A 371 -6.39 22.01 4.99
C LEU A 371 -7.19 22.53 3.79
N SER A 372 -7.50 23.83 3.78
CA SER A 372 -8.06 24.50 2.59
C SER A 372 -7.06 24.48 1.44
N GLU A 373 -7.54 24.76 0.21
CA GLU A 373 -6.68 24.80 -0.98
C GLU A 373 -5.52 25.79 -0.82
N GLU A 374 -5.79 26.97 -0.25
CA GLU A 374 -4.80 28.00 0.02
C GLU A 374 -3.80 27.57 1.10
N GLN A 375 -4.26 26.99 2.21
CA GLN A 375 -3.40 26.50 3.28
C GLN A 375 -2.48 25.38 2.80
N LEU A 376 -3.02 24.44 2.02
CA LEU A 376 -2.26 23.34 1.44
C LEU A 376 -1.21 23.85 0.46
N PHE A 377 -1.54 24.88 -0.34
CA PHE A 377 -0.61 25.53 -1.24
C PHE A 377 0.52 26.27 -0.50
N LYS A 378 0.18 27.08 0.52
CA LYS A 378 1.16 27.73 1.41
C LYS A 378 2.10 26.69 2.04
N TYR A 379 1.54 25.60 2.59
CA TYR A 379 2.34 24.52 3.20
C TYR A 379 3.27 23.83 2.19
N LYS A 380 2.82 23.64 0.95
CA LYS A 380 3.65 23.10 -0.14
C LYS A 380 4.82 24.02 -0.47
N ARG A 381 4.61 25.33 -0.60
CA ARG A 381 5.69 26.30 -0.86
C ARG A 381 6.74 26.25 0.25
N ILE A 382 6.30 26.28 1.51
CA ILE A 382 7.16 26.12 2.69
C ILE A 382 8.05 24.86 2.58
N LYS A 383 7.50 23.71 2.15
CA LYS A 383 8.28 22.48 1.97
C LYS A 383 9.30 22.55 0.84
N LEU A 384 8.96 23.22 -0.26
CA LEU A 384 9.84 23.38 -1.42
C LEU A 384 11.01 24.30 -1.06
N ASP A 385 10.72 25.45 -0.46
CA ASP A 385 11.73 26.42 -0.03
C ASP A 385 12.70 25.77 0.97
N PHE A 386 12.17 25.03 1.94
CA PHE A 386 12.99 24.29 2.89
C PHE A 386 13.85 23.23 2.22
N ALA A 387 13.29 22.45 1.27
CA ALA A 387 14.05 21.42 0.57
C ALA A 387 15.19 22.03 -0.26
N LYS A 388 14.97 23.20 -0.87
CA LYS A 388 16.00 23.95 -1.60
C LYS A 388 17.14 24.35 -0.68
N VAL A 389 16.85 25.02 0.44
CA VAL A 389 17.87 25.43 1.42
C VAL A 389 18.61 24.22 2.01
N MET A 390 17.90 23.14 2.34
CA MET A 390 18.52 21.94 2.91
C MET A 390 19.45 21.22 1.91
N LYS A 391 19.17 21.28 0.61
CA LYS A 391 20.04 20.67 -0.42
C LYS A 391 21.43 21.29 -0.41
N GLU A 392 21.52 22.59 -0.16
CA GLU A 392 22.77 23.35 -0.14
C GLU A 392 23.43 23.33 1.24
N ALA A 393 22.65 23.40 2.31
CA ALA A 393 23.18 23.49 3.66
C ALA A 393 23.60 22.14 4.24
N VAL A 394 22.80 21.08 4.10
CA VAL A 394 23.05 19.80 4.80
C VAL A 394 24.46 19.25 4.57
N PRO A 395 25.03 19.23 3.35
CA PRO A 395 26.38 18.72 3.13
C PRO A 395 27.48 19.48 3.88
N LYS A 396 27.26 20.75 4.26
CA LYS A 396 28.21 21.55 5.05
C LYS A 396 28.24 21.16 6.53
N TYR A 397 27.12 20.63 7.02
CA TYR A 397 26.98 20.20 8.41
C TYR A 397 27.25 18.71 8.58
N PHE A 398 26.88 17.91 7.57
CA PHE A 398 27.00 16.47 7.53
C PHE A 398 27.66 16.07 6.20
N PRO A 399 29.00 16.17 6.11
CA PRO A 399 29.70 15.85 4.88
C PRO A 399 29.52 14.38 4.51
N TYR A 400 29.66 14.07 3.23
CA TYR A 400 29.80 12.69 2.80
C TYR A 400 31.08 12.12 3.39
N LYS A 401 30.99 10.91 3.95
CA LYS A 401 32.14 10.08 4.25
C LYS A 401 32.89 9.92 2.94
N VAL A 402 34.05 10.56 2.85
CA VAL A 402 35.02 10.23 1.82
C VAL A 402 35.39 8.79 2.13
N ASN A 403 34.85 7.84 1.35
CA ASN A 403 35.29 6.46 1.46
C ASN A 403 36.76 6.49 1.03
N VAL A 404 37.65 6.47 2.02
CA VAL A 404 39.09 6.33 1.80
C VAL A 404 39.29 4.92 1.26
N THR A 405 39.31 4.83 -0.07
CA THR A 405 39.74 3.68 -0.86
C THR A 405 40.27 4.34 -2.12
N GLU A 406 41.60 4.46 -2.29
CA GLU A 406 42.32 3.46 -3.10
C GLU A 406 43.83 3.27 -2.79
N ASP A 407 44.44 3.95 -1.82
CA ASP A 407 45.92 3.87 -1.65
C ASP A 407 46.43 2.81 -0.63
N GLY A 408 45.54 2.00 -0.03
CA GLY A 408 45.90 1.03 1.02
C GLY A 408 45.91 -0.44 0.62
N LEU A 409 45.86 -0.77 -0.67
CA LEU A 409 45.90 -2.16 -1.18
C LEU A 409 47.12 -2.44 -2.07
N LEU A 410 48.14 -1.58 -2.02
CA LEU A 410 49.42 -1.76 -2.71
C LEU A 410 50.63 -1.70 -1.76
N GLU A 411 50.48 -2.16 -0.52
CA GLU A 411 51.62 -2.52 0.34
C GLU A 411 51.54 -3.96 0.82
#